data_AF-A0A2H6EZU2-F1
#
_entry.id   AF-A0A2H6EZU2-F1
#
_cell.length_a   1.000
_cell.length_b   1.000
_cell.length_c   1.000
_cell.angle_alpha   90.00
_cell.angle_beta   90.00
_cell.angle_gamma   90.00
#
_symmetry.space_group_name_H-M   'P 1'
#
loop_
_entity.id
_entity.type
_entity.pdbx_description
1 polymer ?
#
loop_
_entity_poly.entity_id
_entity_poly.type
_entity_poly.pdbx_seq_one_letter_code
_entity_poly.pdbx_strand_id
1 'polypeptide(L)'
;MEQENTAGETTTVQTHVIDKDETMWAMFCHLATFAGLIVPFIGNIAGPLLIWLLKRDEYPLVEDQGKEALNFQISMTLYFVVSIILIFVVIGIFLLLALFVFDVIATIIAMVKASEGVKYRYPMSLRLIN
;
A
#
# COMPACT_ATOMS: atom_id res chain seq x y z
N MET A 1 34.76 29.62 -38.99
CA MET A 1 33.29 29.57 -38.80
C MET A 1 32.87 28.14 -39.07
N GLU A 2 31.98 27.61 -38.21
CA GLU A 2 31.20 26.36 -38.37
C GLU A 2 31.99 25.03 -38.32
N GLN A 3 31.67 24.04 -37.46
CA GLN A 3 30.46 23.78 -36.67
C GLN A 3 30.81 23.07 -35.34
N GLU A 4 30.31 23.65 -34.25
CA GLU A 4 30.02 22.95 -32.99
C GLU A 4 28.53 22.60 -33.06
N ASN A 5 28.16 21.31 -33.12
CA ASN A 5 26.80 20.88 -32.77
C ASN A 5 26.72 19.36 -32.51
N THR A 6 26.84 19.03 -31.22
CA THR A 6 25.93 18.14 -30.48
C THR A 6 25.63 16.76 -31.08
N ALA A 7 26.51 15.81 -30.76
CA ALA A 7 26.11 14.40 -30.71
C ALA A 7 24.99 14.27 -29.67
N GLY A 8 23.82 13.85 -30.14
CA GLY A 8 22.62 13.66 -29.33
C GLY A 8 22.90 12.73 -28.15
N GLU A 9 22.79 13.29 -26.95
CA GLU A 9 22.67 12.54 -25.70
C GLU A 9 21.45 11.64 -25.83
N THR A 10 21.70 10.39 -26.21
CA THR A 10 20.64 9.39 -26.35
C THR A 10 20.23 9.04 -24.93
N THR A 11 19.23 9.74 -24.39
CA THR A 11 18.64 9.42 -23.09
C THR A 11 18.10 7.99 -23.20
N THR A 12 18.92 7.03 -22.80
CA THR A 12 18.47 5.66 -22.61
C THR A 12 17.44 5.73 -21.49
N VAL A 13 16.16 5.59 -21.84
CA VAL A 13 15.10 5.38 -20.85
C VAL A 13 15.41 4.03 -20.22
N GLN A 14 16.18 4.03 -19.13
CA GLN A 14 16.39 2.84 -18.32
C GLN A 14 15.02 2.42 -17.80
N THR A 15 14.45 1.40 -18.44
CA THR A 15 13.18 0.82 -17.99
C THR A 15 13.51 0.03 -16.74
N HIS A 16 13.09 0.53 -15.57
CA HIS A 16 13.23 -0.20 -14.32
C HIS A 16 12.53 -1.55 -14.46
N VAL A 17 13.31 -2.62 -14.50
CA VAL A 17 12.79 -3.98 -14.60
C VAL A 17 12.49 -4.45 -13.18
N ILE A 18 11.22 -4.72 -12.90
CA ILE A 18 10.80 -5.22 -11.59
C ILE A 18 11.31 -6.65 -11.43
N ASP A 19 12.17 -6.86 -10.43
CA ASP A 19 12.71 -8.19 -10.11
C ASP A 19 11.86 -8.92 -9.04
N LYS A 20 12.21 -10.18 -8.78
CA LYS A 20 11.45 -11.05 -7.86
C LYS A 20 11.48 -10.56 -6.42
N ASP A 21 12.60 -10.03 -5.95
CA ASP A 21 12.70 -9.53 -4.57
C ASP A 21 11.84 -8.28 -4.40
N GLU A 22 11.81 -7.40 -5.39
CA GLU A 22 10.95 -6.21 -5.40
C GLU A 22 9.46 -6.58 -5.28
N THR A 23 8.97 -7.52 -6.11
CA THR A 23 7.58 -7.99 -6.02
C THR A 23 7.28 -8.67 -4.68
N MET A 24 8.23 -9.45 -4.15
CA MET A 24 8.10 -10.12 -2.86
C MET A 24 7.97 -9.11 -1.71
N TRP A 25 8.83 -8.10 -1.67
CA TRP A 25 8.78 -7.06 -0.64
C TRP A 25 7.52 -6.20 -0.74
N ALA A 26 7.07 -5.88 -1.96
CA ALA A 26 5.83 -5.14 -2.17
C ALA A 26 4.61 -5.94 -1.72
N MET A 27 4.57 -7.25 -2.02
CA MET A 27 3.56 -8.17 -1.50
C MET A 27 3.56 -8.20 0.04
N PHE A 28 4.75 -8.20 0.66
CA PHE A 28 4.86 -8.20 2.12
C PHE A 28 4.32 -6.93 2.77
N CYS A 29 4.36 -5.76 2.12
CA CYS A 29 3.69 -4.57 2.63
C CYS A 29 2.20 -4.83 2.88
N HIS A 30 1.50 -5.47 1.93
CA HIS A 30 0.08 -5.79 2.10
C HIS A 30 -0.14 -6.94 3.10
N LEU A 31 0.71 -7.98 3.07
CA LEU A 31 0.61 -9.09 4.00
C LEU A 31 0.81 -8.64 5.47
N ALA A 32 1.73 -7.72 5.71
CA ALA A 32 2.07 -7.24 7.05
C ALA A 32 0.92 -6.49 7.73
N THR A 33 -0.09 -6.05 6.97
CA THR A 33 -1.31 -5.45 7.55
C THR A 33 -2.07 -6.44 8.45
N PHE A 34 -1.96 -7.75 8.20
CA PHE A 34 -2.56 -8.77 9.06
C PHE A 34 -1.89 -8.91 10.42
N ALA A 35 -0.75 -8.25 10.67
CA ALA A 35 -0.21 -8.10 12.02
C ALA A 35 -1.21 -7.40 12.97
N GLY A 36 -2.19 -6.66 12.43
CA GLY A 36 -3.32 -6.12 13.18
C GLY A 36 -4.20 -7.18 13.86
N LEU A 37 -4.19 -8.44 13.39
CA LEU A 37 -4.89 -9.54 14.04
C LEU A 37 -4.19 -10.00 15.33
N ILE A 38 -2.87 -9.79 15.43
CA ILE A 38 -2.06 -10.15 16.61
C ILE A 38 -2.00 -8.97 17.58
N VAL A 39 -1.74 -7.76 17.06
CA VAL A 39 -1.69 -6.51 17.82
C VAL A 39 -2.78 -5.58 17.27
N PRO A 40 -4.00 -5.60 17.85
CA PRO A 40 -5.11 -4.78 17.38
C PRO A 40 -4.79 -3.29 17.31
N PHE A 41 -5.44 -2.58 16.38
CA PHE A 41 -5.35 -1.13 16.13
C PHE A 41 -4.01 -0.55 15.66
N ILE A 42 -2.88 -1.13 16.09
CA ILE A 42 -1.54 -0.63 15.77
C ILE A 42 -0.85 -1.55 14.77
N GLY A 43 -1.02 -2.88 14.89
CA GLY A 43 -0.30 -3.85 14.08
C GLY A 43 -0.55 -3.71 12.58
N ASN A 44 -1.78 -3.33 12.17
CA ASN A 44 -2.14 -3.17 10.77
C ASN A 44 -1.43 -2.00 10.07
N ILE A 45 -0.97 -1.00 10.83
CA ILE A 45 -0.20 0.13 10.32
C ILE A 45 1.30 -0.10 10.57
N ALA A 46 1.68 -0.60 11.74
CA ALA A 46 3.08 -0.82 12.11
C ALA A 46 3.77 -1.86 11.24
N GLY A 47 3.07 -2.94 10.86
CA GLY A 47 3.57 -3.98 9.97
C GLY A 47 4.01 -3.43 8.60
N PRO A 48 3.11 -2.87 7.77
CA PRO A 48 3.49 -2.27 6.50
C PRO A 48 4.47 -1.12 6.67
N LEU A 49 4.39 -0.33 7.76
CA LEU A 49 5.29 0.81 8.00
C LEU A 49 6.73 0.34 8.16
N LEU A 50 6.95 -0.72 8.94
CA LEU A 50 8.26 -1.30 9.14
C LEU A 50 8.87 -1.75 7.80
N ILE A 51 8.11 -2.50 7.01
CA ILE A 51 8.59 -3.00 5.71
C ILE A 51 8.86 -1.84 4.75
N TRP A 52 7.94 -0.88 4.68
CA TRP A 52 8.10 0.29 3.84
C TRP A 52 9.36 1.09 4.21
N LEU A 53 9.61 1.34 5.49
CA LEU A 53 10.82 2.05 5.94
C LEU A 53 12.11 1.27 5.64
N LEU A 54 12.09 -0.06 5.70
CA LEU A 54 13.26 -0.89 5.43
C LEU A 54 13.62 -0.96 3.95
N LYS A 55 12.62 -0.90 3.06
CA LYS A 55 12.78 -1.29 1.65
C LYS A 55 12.39 -0.24 0.61
N ARG A 56 11.76 0.88 1.00
CA ARG A 56 11.35 1.94 0.06
C ARG A 56 12.50 2.56 -0.73
N ASP A 57 13.68 2.68 -0.13
CA ASP A 57 14.84 3.32 -0.76
C ASP A 57 15.58 2.34 -1.68
N GLU A 58 15.31 1.03 -1.55
CA GLU A 58 15.86 -0.03 -2.40
C GLU A 58 14.95 -0.35 -3.59
N TYR A 59 13.63 -0.35 -3.38
CA TYR A 59 12.67 -0.89 -4.35
C TYR A 59 11.55 0.11 -4.69
N PRO A 60 11.49 0.63 -5.93
CA PRO A 60 10.45 1.58 -6.37
C PRO A 60 9.01 1.09 -6.21
N LEU A 61 8.74 -0.21 -6.40
CA LEU A 61 7.41 -0.79 -6.19
C LEU A 61 7.04 -0.82 -4.71
N VAL A 62 8.01 -1.06 -3.82
CA VAL A 62 7.80 -1.04 -2.37
C VAL A 62 7.53 0.38 -1.88
N GLU A 63 8.25 1.37 -2.41
CA GLU A 63 7.98 2.79 -2.14
C GLU A 63 6.51 3.12 -2.41
N ASP A 64 6.00 2.67 -3.55
CA ASP A 64 4.66 2.96 -4.04
C ASP A 64 3.56 2.16 -3.31
N GLN A 65 3.73 0.85 -3.22
CA GLN A 65 2.74 -0.08 -2.67
C GLN A 65 2.74 -0.10 -1.14
N GLY A 66 3.89 0.15 -0.50
CA GLY A 66 3.98 0.34 0.94
C GLY A 66 3.24 1.60 1.40
N LYS A 67 3.40 2.73 0.70
CA LYS A 67 2.60 3.94 0.96
C LYS A 67 1.11 3.69 0.79
N GLU A 68 0.75 2.96 -0.27
CA GLU A 68 -0.64 2.62 -0.55
C GLU A 68 -1.27 1.74 0.54
N ALA A 69 -0.55 0.71 1.00
CA ALA A 69 -0.98 -0.14 2.12
C ALA A 69 -1.16 0.67 3.41
N LEU A 70 -0.23 1.59 3.71
CA LEU A 70 -0.31 2.48 4.86
C LEU A 70 -1.51 3.41 4.79
N ASN A 71 -1.69 4.10 3.67
CA ASN A 71 -2.80 5.00 3.43
C ASN A 71 -4.15 4.28 3.59
N PHE A 72 -4.26 3.07 3.05
CA PHE A 72 -5.47 2.27 3.17
C PHE A 72 -5.73 1.84 4.61
N GLN A 73 -4.72 1.32 5.32
CA GLN A 73 -4.91 0.85 6.69
C GLN A 73 -5.21 1.97 7.67
N ILE A 74 -4.63 3.15 7.48
CA ILE A 74 -5.02 4.36 8.25
C ILE A 74 -6.47 4.73 7.95
N SER A 75 -6.88 4.71 6.68
CA SER A 75 -8.27 4.99 6.27
C SER A 75 -9.27 4.01 6.89
N MET A 76 -8.99 2.70 6.78
CA MET A 76 -9.82 1.65 7.36
C MET A 76 -9.90 1.78 8.89
N THR A 77 -8.79 2.08 9.55
CA THR A 77 -8.76 2.31 11.00
C THR A 77 -9.70 3.46 11.39
N LEU A 78 -9.69 4.57 10.65
CA LEU A 78 -10.62 5.68 10.88
C LEU A 78 -12.08 5.27 10.64
N TYR A 79 -12.37 4.52 9.57
CA TYR A 79 -13.71 4.03 9.29
C TYR A 79 -14.22 3.08 10.38
N PHE A 80 -13.36 2.21 10.92
CA PHE A 80 -13.70 1.38 12.07
C PHE A 80 -14.00 2.21 13.32
N VAL A 81 -13.19 3.23 13.63
CA VAL A 81 -13.43 4.13 14.78
C VAL A 81 -14.78 4.85 14.65
N VAL A 82 -15.10 5.40 13.47
CA VAL A 82 -16.40 6.03 13.22
C VAL A 82 -17.54 5.03 13.36
N SER A 83 -17.35 3.80 12.87
CA SER A 83 -18.36 2.74 12.95
C SER A 83 -18.62 2.27 14.39
N ILE A 84 -17.59 2.26 15.26
CA ILE A 84 -17.74 2.00 16.70
C ILE A 84 -18.64 3.06 17.34
N ILE A 85 -18.45 4.34 17.00
CA ILE A 85 -19.31 5.43 17.51
C ILE A 85 -20.75 5.25 17.00
N LEU A 86 -20.94 4.79 15.76
CA LEU A 86 -22.26 4.52 15.19
C LEU A 86 -22.99 3.29 15.78
N ILE A 87 -22.32 2.50 16.63
CA ILE A 87 -22.99 1.38 17.35
C ILE A 87 -24.13 1.92 18.23
N PHE A 88 -23.99 3.12 18.81
CA PHE A 88 -25.03 3.74 19.62
C PHE A 88 -26.33 4.01 18.84
N VAL A 89 -26.27 3.99 17.50
CA VAL A 89 -27.41 4.15 16.58
C VAL A 89 -27.78 2.81 15.90
N VAL A 90 -27.32 1.67 16.45
CA VAL A 90 -27.55 0.28 15.99
C VAL A 90 -26.90 -0.07 14.64
N ILE A 91 -26.70 0.89 13.73
CA ILE A 91 -26.14 0.64 12.40
C ILE A 91 -24.64 0.31 12.40
N GLY A 92 -23.91 0.70 13.45
CA GLY A 92 -22.45 0.53 13.53
C GLY A 92 -21.98 -0.93 13.41
N ILE A 93 -22.75 -1.89 13.94
CA ILE A 93 -22.35 -3.32 13.90
C ILE A 93 -22.31 -3.86 12.47
N PHE A 94 -23.30 -3.51 11.64
CA PHE A 94 -23.33 -3.93 10.23
C PHE A 94 -22.19 -3.28 9.43
N LEU A 95 -21.90 -2.00 9.71
CA LEU A 95 -20.78 -1.29 9.11
C LEU A 95 -19.42 -1.92 9.48
N LEU A 96 -19.21 -2.26 10.75
CA LEU A 96 -17.98 -2.93 11.19
C LEU A 96 -17.75 -4.25 10.45
N LEU A 97 -18.78 -5.08 10.33
CA LEU A 97 -18.67 -6.35 9.61
C LEU A 97 -18.38 -6.15 8.12
N ALA A 98 -19.09 -5.22 7.48
CA ALA A 98 -18.90 -4.90 6.06
C ALA A 98 -17.49 -4.36 5.79
N LEU A 99 -17.01 -3.43 6.62
CA LEU A 99 -15.67 -2.86 6.51
C LEU A 99 -14.57 -3.91 6.74
N PHE A 100 -14.75 -4.83 7.69
CA PHE A 100 -13.80 -5.91 7.94
C PHE A 100 -13.69 -6.84 6.73
N VAL A 101 -14.82 -7.28 6.18
CA VAL A 101 -14.81 -8.13 4.97
C VAL A 101 -14.19 -7.40 3.79
N PHE A 102 -14.53 -6.13 3.61
CA PHE A 102 -13.97 -5.29 2.54
C PHE A 102 -12.45 -5.12 2.67
N ASP A 103 -11.95 -4.80 3.88
CA ASP A 103 -10.52 -4.64 4.17
C ASP A 103 -9.71 -5.89 3.83
N VAL A 104 -10.19 -7.06 4.28
CA VAL A 104 -9.55 -8.34 4.03
C VAL A 104 -9.51 -8.65 2.52
N ILE A 105 -10.64 -8.52 1.82
CA ILE A 105 -10.71 -8.81 0.38
C ILE A 105 -9.80 -7.86 -0.41
N ALA A 106 -9.90 -6.56 -0.15
CA ALA A 106 -9.11 -5.56 -0.87
C ALA A 106 -7.62 -5.77 -0.63
N THR A 107 -7.23 -6.12 0.60
CA THR A 107 -5.83 -6.41 0.95
C THR A 107 -5.30 -7.66 0.27
N ILE A 108 -6.10 -8.71 0.19
CA ILE A 108 -5.70 -9.92 -0.55
C ILE A 108 -5.50 -9.61 -2.04
N ILE A 109 -6.40 -8.82 -2.65
CA ILE A 109 -6.25 -8.42 -4.06
C ILE A 109 -4.97 -7.61 -4.25
N ALA A 110 -4.72 -6.63 -3.38
CA ALA A 110 -3.52 -5.79 -3.45
C ALA A 110 -2.24 -6.62 -3.30
N MET A 111 -2.21 -7.56 -2.35
CA MET A 111 -1.12 -8.50 -2.14
C MET A 111 -0.83 -9.35 -3.39
N VAL A 112 -1.87 -9.94 -4.00
CA VAL A 112 -1.72 -10.73 -5.23
C VAL A 112 -1.22 -9.85 -6.37
N LYS A 113 -1.78 -8.65 -6.54
CA LYS A 113 -1.36 -7.72 -7.59
C LYS A 113 0.09 -7.26 -7.43
N ALA A 114 0.51 -6.96 -6.20
CA ALA A 114 1.90 -6.60 -5.90
C ALA A 114 2.86 -7.77 -6.20
N SER A 115 2.45 -9.02 -5.97
CA SER A 115 3.24 -10.20 -6.34
C SER A 115 3.42 -10.37 -7.85
N GLU A 116 2.51 -9.80 -8.66
CA GLU A 116 2.60 -9.75 -10.13
C GLU A 116 3.39 -8.51 -10.62
N GLY A 117 3.90 -7.68 -9.70
CA GLY A 117 4.55 -6.40 -10.03
C GLY A 117 3.56 -5.30 -10.45
N VAL A 118 2.26 -5.51 -10.24
CA VAL A 118 1.21 -4.57 -10.62
C VAL A 118 0.91 -3.64 -9.46
N LYS A 119 1.00 -2.34 -9.71
CA LYS A 119 0.60 -1.30 -8.75
C LYS A 119 -0.91 -1.34 -8.54
N TYR A 120 -1.34 -1.74 -7.35
CA TYR A 120 -2.73 -1.66 -6.94
C TYR A 120 -3.01 -0.32 -6.26
N ARG A 121 -4.26 0.15 -6.32
CA ARG A 121 -4.76 1.32 -5.59
C ARG A 121 -6.03 0.93 -4.89
N TYR A 122 -6.07 1.08 -3.58
CA TYR A 122 -7.24 0.69 -2.82
C TYR A 122 -8.40 1.65 -3.08
N PRO A 123 -9.62 1.12 -3.30
CA PRO A 123 -10.81 1.94 -3.27
C PRO A 123 -11.00 2.50 -1.85
N MET A 124 -11.47 3.75 -1.76
CA MET A 124 -11.72 4.44 -0.47
C MET A 124 -10.46 4.63 0.40
N SER A 125 -9.27 4.67 -0.20
CA SER A 125 -8.02 5.03 0.47
C SER A 125 -7.79 6.54 0.45
N LEU A 126 -7.56 7.13 1.63
CA LEU A 126 -7.12 8.51 1.79
C LEU A 126 -5.61 8.58 1.58
N ARG A 127 -5.17 9.38 0.60
CA ARG A 127 -3.74 9.56 0.28
C ARG A 127 -3.09 10.55 1.25
N LEU A 128 -2.74 10.07 2.43
CA LEU A 128 -2.12 10.88 3.49
C LEU A 128 -0.61 10.99 3.30
N ILE A 129 0.03 9.89 2.88
CA ILE A 129 1.43 9.84 2.50
C ILE A 129 1.48 9.98 0.97
N ASN A 130 2.11 11.05 0.48
CA ASN A 130 2.24 11.39 -0.94
C ASN A 130 3.67 11.13 -1.42
#